data_AF-A0A2C6C5Y6-F1
#
_entry.id   AF-A0A2C6C5Y6-F1
#
_cell.length_a   1.000
_cell.length_b   1.000
_cell.length_c   1.000
_cell.angle_alpha   90.00
_cell.angle_beta   90.00
_cell.angle_gamma   90.00
#
_symmetry.space_group_name_H-M   'P 1'
#
loop_
_entity.id
_entity.type
_entity.pdbx_description
1 polymer ?
#
loop_
_entity_poly.entity_id
_entity_poly.type
_entity_poly.pdbx_seq_one_letter_code
_entity_poly.pdbx_strand_id
1 'polypeptide(L)'
;MNHISFSPSFSLTRFIYISMLTFCFLLTGCGDSSPEKREFMQGCKYSGGSGKVCECAWDKMTEQYSPAQLKSIGEGRALPPANFQQQMTDSFQQCILK
;
A
#
# COMPACT_ATOMS: atom_id res chain seq x y z
N MET A 1 33.58 39.81 -13.15
CA MET A 1 33.68 38.43 -12.64
C MET A 1 32.60 38.26 -11.57
N ASN A 2 31.51 37.62 -11.98
CA ASN A 2 30.45 36.93 -11.25
C ASN A 2 29.91 37.53 -9.93
N HIS A 3 28.78 38.22 -10.11
CA HIS A 3 27.75 38.55 -9.13
C HIS A 3 27.17 37.26 -8.52
N ILE A 4 27.21 37.13 -7.18
CA ILE A 4 26.53 36.04 -6.46
C ILE A 4 25.16 36.59 -6.04
N SER A 5 24.14 36.36 -6.88
CA SER A 5 22.74 36.61 -6.53
C SER A 5 22.21 35.46 -5.66
N PHE A 6 21.86 35.78 -4.42
CA PHE A 6 21.23 34.88 -3.45
C PHE A 6 19.74 34.73 -3.79
N SER A 7 19.41 33.73 -4.62
CA SER A 7 18.03 33.37 -5.01
C SER A 7 17.36 32.43 -4.00
N PRO A 8 16.02 32.45 -3.85
CA PRO A 8 15.21 31.80 -2.81
C PRO A 8 15.04 30.26 -2.96
N SER A 9 16.01 29.56 -3.53
CA SER A 9 15.87 28.15 -3.97
C SER A 9 15.99 27.09 -2.86
N PHE A 10 16.25 27.45 -1.60
CA PHE A 10 16.50 26.46 -0.53
C PHE A 10 15.24 25.76 0.02
N SER A 11 14.04 26.33 -0.19
CA SER A 11 12.80 25.75 0.36
C SER A 11 12.25 24.60 -0.50
N LEU A 12 12.43 24.64 -1.81
CA LEU A 12 11.81 23.67 -2.74
C LEU A 12 12.52 22.32 -2.74
N THR A 13 13.82 22.27 -2.48
CA THR A 13 14.59 21.01 -2.52
C THR A 13 14.14 20.03 -1.43
N ARG A 14 13.78 20.52 -0.23
CA ARG A 14 13.20 19.67 0.85
C ARG A 14 11.78 19.21 0.54
N PHE A 15 10.96 20.07 -0.07
CA PHE A 15 9.60 19.70 -0.50
C PHE A 15 9.61 18.67 -1.63
N ILE A 16 10.54 18.79 -2.59
CA ILE A 16 10.72 17.81 -3.67
C ILE A 16 11.20 16.48 -3.10
N TYR A 17 12.09 16.47 -2.11
CA TYR A 17 12.57 15.24 -1.47
C TYR A 17 11.46 14.49 -0.71
N ILE A 18 10.59 15.22 0.00
CA ILE A 18 9.42 14.66 0.70
C ILE A 18 8.36 14.18 -0.33
N SER A 19 8.20 14.91 -1.44
CA SER A 19 7.28 14.54 -2.52
C SER A 19 7.75 13.32 -3.33
N MET A 20 9.06 13.16 -3.57
CA MET A 20 9.64 12.01 -4.29
C MET A 20 9.65 10.72 -3.45
N LEU A 21 9.70 10.82 -2.11
CA LEU A 21 9.53 9.64 -1.26
C LEU A 21 8.09 9.10 -1.28
N THR A 22 7.12 9.97 -1.61
CA THR A 22 5.69 9.62 -1.65
C THR A 22 5.28 8.97 -2.98
N PHE A 23 6.04 9.17 -4.06
CA PHE A 23 5.73 8.63 -5.40
C PHE A 23 6.31 7.23 -5.68
N CYS A 24 7.23 6.73 -4.86
CA CYS A 24 7.80 5.39 -5.06
C CYS A 24 6.89 4.23 -4.62
N PHE A 25 5.81 4.49 -3.88
CA PHE A 25 4.86 3.43 -3.48
C PHE A 25 3.76 3.13 -4.53
N LEU A 26 3.83 3.75 -5.70
CA LEU A 26 2.99 3.36 -6.85
C LEU A 26 3.59 2.19 -7.65
N LEU A 27 4.70 1.60 -7.17
CA LEU A 27 5.50 0.58 -7.86
C LEU A 27 5.60 -0.75 -7.10
N THR A 28 4.47 -1.40 -6.83
CA THR A 28 4.42 -2.84 -6.51
C THR A 28 3.25 -3.55 -7.20
N GLY A 29 2.90 -3.07 -8.40
CA GLY A 29 2.11 -3.81 -9.37
C GLY A 29 2.96 -4.64 -10.33
N CYS A 30 3.96 -5.39 -9.84
CA CYS A 30 4.61 -6.43 -10.66
C CYS A 30 3.97 -7.77 -10.34
N GLY A 31 3.36 -8.37 -11.37
CA GLY A 31 2.49 -9.54 -11.29
C GLY A 31 3.20 -10.86 -10.99
N ASP A 32 3.86 -10.98 -9.85
CA ASP A 32 4.15 -12.28 -9.24
C ASP A 32 2.96 -12.66 -8.37
N SER A 33 1.93 -13.24 -9.00
CA SER A 33 0.70 -13.67 -8.31
C SER A 33 0.99 -14.89 -7.45
N SER A 34 1.52 -14.65 -6.25
CA SER A 34 1.60 -15.66 -5.18
C SER A 34 0.20 -16.25 -4.93
N PRO A 35 0.06 -17.56 -4.64
CA PRO A 35 -1.25 -18.17 -4.41
C PRO A 35 -2.06 -17.42 -3.35
N GLU A 36 -1.42 -16.89 -2.31
CA GLU A 36 -2.04 -16.08 -1.25
C GLU A 36 -2.64 -14.77 -1.79
N LYS A 37 -1.91 -14.07 -2.67
CA LYS A 37 -2.41 -12.85 -3.34
C LYS A 37 -3.66 -13.18 -4.15
N ARG A 38 -3.64 -14.31 -4.87
CA ARG A 38 -4.77 -14.73 -5.69
C ARG A 38 -6.02 -15.00 -4.84
N GLU A 39 -5.87 -15.72 -3.73
CA GLU A 39 -6.99 -16.01 -2.83
C GLU A 39 -7.53 -14.74 -2.17
N PHE A 40 -6.65 -13.83 -1.74
CA PHE A 40 -7.07 -12.52 -1.22
C PHE A 40 -7.82 -11.71 -2.27
N MET A 41 -7.29 -11.61 -3.49
CA MET A 41 -7.94 -10.88 -4.58
C MET A 41 -9.29 -11.49 -4.94
N GLN A 42 -9.43 -12.81 -4.92
CA GLN A 42 -10.71 -13.49 -5.14
C GLN A 42 -11.71 -13.15 -4.02
N GLY A 43 -11.30 -13.24 -2.76
CA GLY A 43 -12.13 -12.87 -1.62
C GLY A 43 -12.58 -11.41 -1.68
N CYS A 44 -11.65 -10.50 -1.98
CA CYS A 44 -11.95 -9.08 -2.11
C CYS A 44 -12.89 -8.76 -3.28
N LYS A 45 -12.72 -9.42 -4.43
CA LYS A 45 -13.64 -9.27 -5.57
C LYS A 45 -15.02 -9.82 -5.23
N TYR A 46 -15.08 -10.93 -4.50
CA TYR A 46 -16.35 -11.52 -4.03
C TYR A 46 -17.08 -10.60 -3.05
N SER A 47 -16.36 -9.84 -2.22
CA SER A 47 -16.93 -8.80 -1.35
C SER A 47 -17.32 -7.52 -2.09
N GLY A 48 -17.21 -7.47 -3.43
CA GLY A 48 -17.59 -6.32 -4.25
C GLY A 48 -16.47 -5.31 -4.53
N GLY A 49 -15.23 -5.63 -4.16
CA GLY A 49 -14.06 -4.79 -4.43
C GLY A 49 -13.66 -4.81 -5.91
N SER A 50 -13.36 -3.64 -6.47
CA SER A 50 -12.75 -3.54 -7.80
C SER A 50 -11.35 -4.16 -7.81
N GLY A 51 -10.94 -4.78 -8.91
CA GLY A 51 -9.64 -5.44 -9.01
C GLY A 51 -8.45 -4.55 -8.62
N LYS A 52 -8.49 -3.26 -8.98
CA LYS A 52 -7.48 -2.27 -8.57
C LYS A 52 -7.47 -1.98 -7.06
N VAL A 53 -8.65 -1.88 -6.45
CA VAL A 53 -8.79 -1.66 -5.00
C VAL A 53 -8.29 -2.88 -4.23
N CYS A 54 -8.62 -4.09 -4.69
CA CYS A 54 -8.15 -5.33 -4.09
C CYS A 54 -6.63 -5.48 -4.18
N GLU A 55 -6.03 -5.08 -5.30
CA GLU A 55 -4.58 -5.11 -5.45
C GLU A 55 -3.90 -4.08 -4.55
N CYS A 56 -4.42 -2.85 -4.49
CA CYS A 56 -3.91 -1.82 -3.59
C CYS A 56 -4.02 -2.24 -2.11
N ALA A 57 -5.15 -2.81 -1.70
CA ALA A 57 -5.35 -3.26 -0.33
C ALA A 57 -4.45 -4.44 0.03
N TRP A 58 -4.21 -5.37 -0.92
CA TRP A 58 -3.22 -6.43 -0.75
C TRP A 58 -1.84 -5.84 -0.46
N ASP A 59 -1.41 -4.89 -1.30
CA ASP A 59 -0.10 -4.24 -1.16
C ASP A 59 0.07 -3.61 0.23
N LYS A 60 -0.91 -2.78 0.65
CA LYS A 60 -0.96 -2.16 1.98
C LYS A 60 -0.93 -3.15 3.13
N MET A 61 -1.66 -4.25 3.01
CA MET A 61 -1.68 -5.29 4.03
C MET A 61 -0.34 -6.03 4.08
N THR A 62 0.30 -6.25 2.92
CA THR A 62 1.60 -6.90 2.84
C THR A 62 2.78 -6.05 3.32
N GLU A 63 2.61 -4.73 3.43
CA GLU A 63 3.60 -3.86 4.09
C GLU A 63 3.74 -4.20 5.59
N GLN A 64 2.67 -4.69 6.23
CA GLN A 64 2.63 -4.94 7.68
C GLN A 64 2.49 -6.42 8.05
N TYR A 65 1.95 -7.24 7.16
CA TYR A 65 1.65 -8.65 7.41
C TYR A 65 2.22 -9.50 6.28
N SER A 66 2.96 -10.56 6.62
CA SER A 66 3.45 -11.48 5.60
C SER A 66 2.26 -12.17 4.88
N PRO A 67 2.38 -12.49 3.58
CA PRO A 67 1.35 -13.21 2.83
C PRO A 67 0.85 -14.50 3.51
N ALA A 68 1.77 -15.27 4.09
CA ALA A 68 1.46 -16.48 4.83
C ALA A 68 0.65 -16.21 6.11
N GLN A 69 0.89 -15.08 6.78
CA GLN A 69 0.12 -14.66 7.97
C GLN A 69 -1.28 -14.23 7.56
N LEU A 70 -1.42 -13.41 6.51
CA LEU A 70 -2.71 -13.02 5.96
C LEU A 70 -3.54 -14.24 5.56
N LYS A 71 -2.92 -15.21 4.89
CA LYS A 71 -3.56 -16.48 4.54
C LYS A 71 -3.99 -17.26 5.78
N SER A 72 -3.10 -17.43 6.76
CA SER A 72 -3.40 -18.19 7.99
C SER A 72 -4.55 -17.56 8.79
N ILE A 73 -4.64 -16.22 8.80
CA ILE A 73 -5.76 -15.49 9.42
C ILE A 73 -7.05 -15.69 8.62
N GLY A 74 -7.00 -15.57 7.29
CA GLY A 74 -8.17 -15.78 6.42
C GLY A 74 -8.72 -17.20 6.48
N GLU A 75 -7.85 -18.20 6.69
CA GLU A 75 -8.23 -19.61 6.88
C GLU A 75 -8.65 -19.93 8.34
N GLY A 76 -8.62 -18.96 9.26
CA GLY A 76 -8.93 -19.17 10.68
C GLY A 76 -7.91 -20.01 11.44
N ARG A 77 -6.72 -20.26 10.86
CA ARG A 77 -5.62 -21.02 11.49
C ARG A 77 -4.77 -20.19 12.43
N ALA A 78 -4.79 -18.86 12.29
CA ALA A 78 -4.09 -17.91 13.15
C ALA A 78 -5.05 -16.89 13.74
N LEU A 79 -4.82 -16.50 14.99
CA LEU A 79 -5.57 -15.42 15.63
C LEU A 79 -5.15 -14.09 14.99
N PRO A 80 -6.09 -13.28 14.48
CA PRO A 80 -5.76 -11.96 13.97
C PRO A 80 -5.20 -11.07 15.10
N PRO A 81 -4.20 -10.22 14.83
CA PRO A 81 -3.76 -9.22 15.78
C PRO A 81 -4.90 -8.24 16.11
N ALA A 82 -4.85 -7.60 17.28
CA ALA A 82 -5.96 -6.79 17.82
C ALA A 82 -6.51 -5.74 16.83
N ASN A 83 -5.63 -5.07 16.08
CA ASN A 83 -5.98 -4.01 15.14
C ASN A 83 -6.08 -4.50 13.69
N PHE A 84 -6.14 -5.82 13.45
CA PHE A 84 -6.11 -6.38 12.10
C PHE A 84 -7.30 -5.92 11.26
N GLN A 85 -8.50 -6.02 11.81
CA GLN A 85 -9.74 -5.65 11.11
C GLN A 85 -9.78 -4.16 10.79
N GLN A 86 -9.32 -3.31 11.71
CA GLN A 86 -9.23 -1.87 11.49
C GLN A 86 -8.23 -1.56 10.37
N GLN A 87 -7.02 -2.12 10.44
CA GLN A 87 -6.00 -1.90 9.41
C GLN A 87 -6.39 -2.44 8.04
N MET A 88 -7.12 -3.56 7.99
CA MET A 88 -7.72 -4.05 6.76
C MET A 88 -8.70 -3.03 6.18
N THR A 89 -9.62 -2.54 7.01
CA THR A 89 -10.62 -1.55 6.63
C THR A 89 -9.97 -0.25 6.17
N ASP A 90 -9.01 0.28 6.93
CA ASP A 90 -8.25 1.49 6.60
C ASP A 90 -7.50 1.33 5.27
N SER A 91 -6.86 0.18 5.04
CA SER A 91 -6.19 -0.13 3.78
C SER A 91 -7.17 -0.09 2.61
N PHE A 92 -8.33 -0.72 2.75
CA PHE A 92 -9.37 -0.70 1.72
C PHE A 92 -9.92 0.72 1.49
N GLN A 93 -10.21 1.47 2.55
CA GLN A 93 -10.71 2.84 2.43
C GLN A 93 -9.69 3.76 1.77
N GLN A 94 -8.41 3.67 2.15
CA GLN A 94 -7.33 4.41 1.51
C GLN A 94 -7.25 4.10 0.01
N CYS A 95 -7.49 2.86 -0.38
CA CYS A 95 -7.46 2.42 -1.77
C CYS A 95 -8.73 2.78 -2.57
N ILE A 96 -9.88 2.95 -1.91
CA ILE A 96 -11.14 3.40 -2.54
C ILE A 96 -11.12 4.91 -2.77
N LEU A 97 -10.54 5.66 -1.83
CA LEU A 97 -10.46 7.13 -1.87
C LEU A 97 -9.31 7.64 -2.76
N LYS A 98 -8.52 6.73 -3.32
CA LYS A 98 -7.38 7.01 -4.21
C LYS A 98 -7.82 7.05 -5.67
#